data_AF-A0AA50UPJ4-F1
#
_entry.id   AF-A0AA50UPJ4-F1
#
_cell.length_a   1.000
_cell.length_b   1.000
_cell.length_c   1.000
_cell.angle_alpha   90.00
_cell.angle_beta   90.00
_cell.angle_gamma   90.00
#
_symmetry.space_group_name_H-M   'P 1'
#
loop_
_entity.id
_entity.type
_entity.pdbx_description
1 polymer ?
#
loop_
_entity_poly.entity_id
_entity_poly.type
_entity_poly.pdbx_seq_one_letter_code
_entity_poly.pdbx_strand_id
1 'polypeptide(L)' 'KILTPLISLDTPGKATVRVIILADPDDHEICFVDDESFRQLSQVDPASDADLDKFIKSDKS' A
#
# COMPACT_ATOMS: atom_id res chain seq x y z
N LYS A 1 20.97 0.54 2.68
CA LYS A 1 21.08 1.68 1.74
C LYS A 1 19.73 2.43 1.70
N ILE A 2 19.69 3.76 1.63
CA ILE A 2 18.41 4.48 1.42
C ILE A 2 18.07 4.43 -0.07
N LEU A 3 16.95 3.81 -0.43
CA LEU A 3 16.46 3.72 -1.81
C LEU A 3 15.50 4.87 -2.13
N THR A 4 14.60 5.17 -1.20
CA THR A 4 13.68 6.31 -1.29
C THR A 4 13.75 7.07 0.03
N PRO A 5 14.04 8.39 0.00
CA PRO A 5 14.04 9.20 1.21
C PRO A 5 12.63 9.29 1.79
N LEU A 6 12.50 9.86 2.99
CA LEU A 6 11.21 10.08 3.60
C LEU A 6 10.34 11.02 2.75
N ILE A 7 9.30 10.48 2.12
CA ILE A 7 8.36 11.22 1.27
C ILE A 7 6.92 11.05 1.75
N SER A 8 6.06 11.98 1.35
CA SER A 8 4.61 11.81 1.45
C SER A 8 4.09 11.15 0.17
N LEU A 9 3.21 10.16 0.32
CA LEU A 9 2.58 9.42 -0.76
C LEU A 9 1.06 9.58 -0.64
N ASP A 10 0.47 10.25 -1.64
CA ASP A 10 -0.96 10.45 -1.71
C ASP A 10 -1.68 9.19 -2.23
N THR A 11 -2.80 8.86 -1.59
CA THR A 11 -3.66 7.76 -2.00
C THR A 11 -5.06 8.33 -2.29
N PRO A 12 -5.47 8.43 -3.57
CA PRO A 12 -6.76 9.03 -3.91
C PRO A 12 -7.92 8.34 -3.18
N GLY A 13 -8.72 9.14 -2.46
CA GLY A 13 -9.86 8.63 -1.68
C GLY A 13 -9.49 7.96 -0.35
N LYS A 14 -8.22 7.97 0.06
CA LYS A 14 -7.73 7.44 1.34
C LYS A 14 -6.72 8.41 1.99
N ALA A 15 -6.14 8.00 3.12
CA ALA A 15 -5.20 8.83 3.87
C ALA A 15 -3.82 8.93 3.17
N THR A 16 -3.27 10.15 3.09
CA THR A 16 -1.86 10.35 2.73
C THR A 16 -0.96 9.72 3.80
N VAL A 17 0.03 8.95 3.35
CA VAL A 17 1.01 8.29 4.23
C VAL A 17 2.41 8.85 4.03
N ARG A 18 3.27 8.69 5.03
CA ARG A 18 4.71 8.96 4.89
C ARG A 18 5.46 7.65 4.84
N VAL A 19 6.38 7.54 3.88
CA VAL A 19 7.17 6.33 3.65
C VAL A 19 8.65 6.62 3.50
N ILE A 20 9.48 5.69 3.94
CA ILE A 20 10.91 5.61 3.62
C ILE A 20 11.23 4.19 3.18
N ILE A 21 12.00 4.03 2.10
CA ILE A 21 12.36 2.71 1.56
C ILE A 21 13.86 2.51 1.68
N LEU A 22 14.23 1.40 2.33
CA LEU A 22 15.61 0.99 2.55
C LEU A 22 15.87 -0.33 1.81
N ALA A 23 17.11 -0.54 1.38
CA ALA A 23 17.64 -1.85 1.04
C ALA A 23 18.39 -2.42 2.25
N ASP A 24 18.10 -3.67 2.60
CA ASP A 24 18.83 -4.46 3.57
C ASP A 24 20.20 -4.93 3.00
N PRO A 25 20.99 -5.74 3.73
CA PRO A 25 22.28 -6.22 3.23
C PRO A 25 22.20 -7.12 1.97
N ASP A 26 21.06 -7.76 1.73
CA ASP A 26 20.80 -8.66 0.60
C ASP A 26 20.05 -7.94 -0.55
N ASP A 27 20.00 -6.60 -0.50
CA ASP A 27 19.27 -5.74 -1.43
C ASP A 27 17.73 -5.96 -1.45
N HIS A 28 17.16 -6.57 -0.41
CA HIS A 28 15.72 -6.63 -0.24
C HIS A 28 15.15 -5.26 0.17
N GLU A 29 14.06 -4.87 -0.48
CA GLU A 29 13.38 -3.61 -0.18
C GLU A 29 12.53 -3.71 1.09
N ILE A 30 12.72 -2.76 1.99
CA ILE A 30 11.96 -2.61 3.23
C ILE A 30 11.31 -1.22 3.22
N CYS A 31 9.98 -1.18 3.13
CA CYS A 31 9.19 0.04 3.21
C CYS A 31 8.70 0.25 4.66
N PHE A 32 9.18 1.30 5.29
CA PHE A 32 8.63 1.77 6.56
C PHE A 32 7.55 2.80 6.28
N VAL A 33 6.38 2.61 6.88
CA VAL A 33 5.24 3.52 6.78
C VAL A 33 4.88 4.04 8.16
N ASP A 34 4.42 5.28 8.22
CA ASP A 34 3.85 5.87 9.44
C ASP A 34 2.61 5.09 9.94
N ASP A 35 2.57 4.71 11.22
CA ASP A 35 1.53 3.83 11.78
C ASP A 35 0.14 4.48 11.77
N GLU A 36 0.03 5.75 12.17
CA GLU A 36 -1.27 6.43 12.29
C GLU A 36 -1.93 6.59 10.92
N SER A 37 -1.18 7.11 9.94
CA SER A 37 -1.68 7.24 8.57
C SER A 37 -1.94 5.88 7.93
N PHE A 38 -1.09 4.87 8.19
CA PHE A 38 -1.28 3.54 7.62
C PHE A 38 -2.54 2.87 8.13
N ARG A 39 -2.86 2.98 9.42
CA ARG A 39 -4.11 2.43 9.98
C ARG A 39 -5.36 3.02 9.34
N GLN A 40 -5.31 4.29 8.94
CA GLN A 40 -6.40 4.93 8.21
C GLN A 40 -6.45 4.47 6.74
N LEU A 41 -5.28 4.32 6.11
CA LEU A 41 -5.16 3.83 4.74
C LEU A 41 -5.61 2.36 4.59
N SER A 42 -5.28 1.52 5.56
CA SER A 42 -5.44 0.06 5.53
C SER A 42 -6.78 -0.40 6.11
N GLN A 43 -7.79 0.47 6.17
CA GLN A 43 -9.14 0.06 6.55
C GLN A 43 -9.67 -1.00 5.59
N VAL A 44 -10.31 -2.02 6.14
CA VAL A 44 -10.97 -3.08 5.37
C VAL A 44 -12.08 -2.44 4.55
N ASP A 45 -12.07 -2.70 3.24
CA ASP A 45 -13.17 -2.34 2.36
C ASP A 45 -14.23 -3.46 2.41
N PRO A 46 -15.45 -3.20 2.92
CA PRO A 46 -16.49 -4.21 3.03
C PRO A 46 -16.97 -4.77 1.68
N ALA A 47 -16.75 -4.06 0.58
CA ALA A 47 -17.13 -4.50 -0.76
C ALA A 47 -16.05 -5.38 -1.43
N SER A 48 -14.85 -5.47 -0.85
CA SER A 48 -13.68 -6.03 -1.53
C SER A 48 -13.88 -7.47 -2.03
N ASP A 49 -14.53 -8.33 -1.24
CA ASP A 49 -14.78 -9.72 -1.63
C ASP A 49 -15.78 -9.82 -2.79
N ALA A 50 -16.84 -9.02 -2.73
CA ALA A 50 -17.86 -9.00 -3.78
C ALA A 50 -17.31 -8.45 -5.10
N ASP A 51 -16.47 -7.42 -5.03
CA ASP A 51 -15.80 -6.85 -6.20
C ASP A 51 -14.79 -7.83 -6.79
N LEU A 52 -14.00 -8.50 -5.96
CA LEU A 52 -13.07 -9.55 -6.40
C LEU A 52 -13.81 -10.65 -7.18
N ASP A 53 -14.87 -11.19 -6.60
CA ASP A 53 -15.70 -12.23 -7.24
C ASP A 53 -16.30 -11.76 -8.57
N LYS A 54 -16.77 -10.51 -8.62
CA LYS A 54 -17.34 -9.90 -9.83
C LYS A 54 -16.31 -9.83 -10.95
N PHE A 55 -15.08 -9.39 -10.66
CA PHE A 55 -14.03 -9.25 -11.67
C PHE A 55 -13.47 -10.61 -12.10
N ILE A 56 -13.32 -11.58 -11.19
CA ILE A 56 -12.95 -12.96 -11.56
C ILE A 56 -13.97 -13.57 -12.54
N LYS A 57 -15.28 -13.39 -12.30
CA LYS A 57 -16.33 -13.91 -13.20
C LYS A 57 -16.38 -13.20 -14.56
N SER A 58 -15.96 -11.93 -14.58
CA SER A 58 -15.97 -11.10 -15.79
C SER A 58 -14.73 -11.34 -16.66
N ASP A 59 -13.65 -11.85 -16.08
CA ASP A 59 -12.44 -12.25 -16.80
C ASP A 59 -12.73 -13.51 -17.64
N LYS A 60 -12.66 -13.35 -18.96
CA LYS A 60 -12.78 -14.44 -19.93
C LYS A 60 -11.53 -14.43 -20.78
N SER A 61 -10.75 -15.51 -20.70
CA SER A 61 -9.52 -15.74 -21.47
C SER A 61 -9.72 -15.63 -22.98
#